data_AF-A0A8C5CQ49-F1
#
_entry.id   AF-A0A8C5CQ49-F1
#
_cell.length_a   1.000
_cell.length_b   1.000
_cell.length_c   1.000
_cell.angle_alpha   90.00
_cell.angle_beta   90.00
_cell.angle_gamma   90.00
#
_symmetry.space_group_name_H-M   'P 1'
#
loop_
_entity.id
_entity.type
_entity.pdbx_description
1 polymer ?
#
loop_
_entity_poly.entity_id
_entity_poly.type
_entity_poly.pdbx_seq_one_letter_code
_entity_poly.pdbx_strand_id
1 'polypeptide(L)'
;MSAVCASLCVWEFVLFFWNIILFFNYFIFPTASYTLKNCRVTQNRQANCQDKKLKVFPKDIPARVTSIELSTNNISTLNKTDLKNVPNLLRLDLTRNRISKIESSTFVVQISLKMLILNNNRLCKLQEGMFDGLVNLIELRLTSNHIETVEPSSFKSLSKLRILDLGHNKLRHLTNIFLQHTPHLQYLYIPANKMSTFHSWELSNKSTELYVLDLSQNELMFFSLTAGIFPKLKTLHLEDGINNVLETFNSLRNLQLNHINNSLQVLINVSCKNPKLGTFGIRNNGIKVITSDLLPLCTNLKILDLGTNEITDISDNSFQSLRKLKTLIMKSNCLISVPNAVRKTQIIKLDLSCNNINVLRCDDFANMTRLQGLYLYNNPLSALKDCVFKDLVNLHILMLWDFFGLTHKRLNFPQNFLQGLTNLSILYIHGNHLTFVHPNTFNNTPNLNVLIMSNNLIRDIPDNLFSPIQKLKSLYISMTTLSSLDFLLHANLTELELLQVGYNTFSVIREPVMLSLPALTYLDMNGNTFTCNCDNAWFLQCVNASEKTQVFDAYNFECSYPPNLKGRKLLSDKIYQYDGGKRLTVCMIFYTSFLLDPLTAWEPSEYIFF
;
A
#
# COMPACT_ATOMS: atom_id res chain seq x y z
N MET A 1 -17.60 16.42 21.22
CA MET A 1 -18.06 15.63 20.05
C MET A 1 -17.46 16.06 18.71
N SER A 2 -16.78 17.22 18.60
CA SER A 2 -16.20 17.71 17.33
C SER A 2 -14.84 17.13 16.92
N ALA A 3 -14.06 16.55 17.86
CA ALA A 3 -12.72 16.03 17.58
C ALA A 3 -12.66 14.55 17.11
N VAL A 4 -13.81 13.90 16.89
CA VAL A 4 -13.89 12.43 16.75
C VAL A 4 -14.03 11.95 15.29
N CYS A 5 -14.55 12.75 14.36
CA CYS A 5 -14.75 12.28 12.98
C CYS A 5 -13.45 12.15 12.18
N ALA A 6 -12.47 13.05 12.36
CA ALA A 6 -11.19 12.97 11.67
C ALA A 6 -10.18 12.01 12.34
N SER A 7 -10.28 11.78 13.65
CA SER A 7 -9.21 11.08 14.39
C SER A 7 -9.14 9.58 14.10
N LEU A 8 -10.24 8.93 13.72
CA LEU A 8 -10.25 7.47 13.51
C LEU A 8 -9.43 7.05 12.27
N CYS A 9 -9.41 7.82 11.18
CA CYS A 9 -8.57 7.51 10.01
C CYS A 9 -7.17 8.18 10.02
N VAL A 10 -6.95 9.26 10.79
CA VAL A 10 -5.67 10.00 10.79
C VAL A 10 -4.56 9.26 11.53
N TRP A 11 -4.89 8.46 12.56
CA TRP A 11 -3.90 7.65 13.27
C TRP A 11 -3.36 6.47 12.45
N GLU A 12 -3.91 6.20 11.26
CA GLU A 12 -3.57 5.03 10.45
C GLU A 12 -2.57 5.26 9.32
N PHE A 13 -2.19 6.49 8.97
CA PHE A 13 -1.10 6.69 7.99
C PHE A 13 0.22 6.04 8.46
N VAL A 14 0.38 5.88 9.79
CA VAL A 14 1.54 5.26 10.43
C VAL A 14 1.42 3.73 10.55
N LEU A 15 0.20 3.19 10.66
CA LEU A 15 -0.05 1.74 10.82
C LEU A 15 -0.30 1.02 9.48
N PHE A 16 -0.89 1.70 8.49
CA PHE A 16 -1.17 1.17 7.16
C PHE A 16 0.09 1.01 6.30
N PHE A 17 1.05 1.94 6.41
CA PHE A 17 2.37 1.74 5.78
C PHE A 17 3.13 0.56 6.38
N TRP A 18 2.90 0.25 7.66
CA TRP A 18 3.52 -0.92 8.30
C TRP A 18 2.95 -2.25 7.80
N ASN A 19 1.67 -2.31 7.46
CA ASN A 19 1.04 -3.54 6.94
C ASN A 19 1.06 -3.65 5.41
N ILE A 20 1.09 -2.53 4.66
CA ILE A 20 1.30 -2.53 3.20
C ILE A 20 2.74 -2.87 2.84
N ILE A 21 3.74 -2.45 3.63
CA ILE A 21 5.13 -2.87 3.44
C ILE A 21 5.28 -4.38 3.70
N LEU A 22 4.44 -4.98 4.54
CA LEU A 22 4.38 -6.44 4.71
C LEU A 22 3.67 -7.16 3.55
N PHE A 23 2.72 -6.50 2.87
CA PHE A 23 1.99 -7.08 1.74
C PHE A 23 2.68 -6.92 0.37
N PHE A 24 3.41 -5.82 0.12
CA PHE A 24 4.07 -5.58 -1.17
C PHE A 24 5.50 -6.12 -1.28
N ASN A 25 6.15 -6.50 -0.18
CA ASN A 25 7.52 -7.06 -0.21
C ASN A 25 7.60 -8.51 -0.75
N TYR A 26 6.50 -9.12 -1.19
CA TYR A 26 6.50 -10.48 -1.72
C TYR A 26 6.51 -10.61 -3.24
N PHE A 27 6.62 -9.50 -3.98
CA PHE A 27 7.03 -9.55 -5.38
C PHE A 27 8.56 -9.58 -5.46
N ILE A 28 9.14 -10.78 -5.53
CA ILE A 28 10.32 -11.18 -6.32
C ILE A 28 10.51 -12.69 -6.12
N PHE A 29 10.55 -13.42 -7.24
CA PHE A 29 10.94 -14.84 -7.35
C PHE A 29 12.15 -15.19 -6.46
N PRO A 30 12.11 -16.26 -5.64
CA PRO A 30 13.30 -16.76 -4.99
C PRO A 30 13.93 -17.89 -5.80
N THR A 31 14.98 -17.57 -6.54
CA THR A 31 16.08 -18.52 -6.82
C THR A 31 17.13 -18.39 -5.71
N ALA A 32 17.50 -19.53 -5.13
CA ALA A 32 18.53 -19.81 -4.12
C ALA A 32 19.15 -18.61 -3.33
N SER A 33 18.65 -18.35 -2.12
CA SER A 33 19.28 -17.45 -1.14
C SER A 33 20.25 -18.19 -0.21
N TYR A 34 21.31 -17.53 0.29
CA TYR A 34 22.14 -18.05 1.38
C TYR A 34 22.14 -17.10 2.59
N THR A 35 22.42 -17.66 3.76
CA THR A 35 22.27 -16.98 5.05
C THR A 35 23.65 -16.67 5.65
N LEU A 36 23.88 -15.43 6.09
CA LEU A 36 25.00 -15.00 6.92
C LEU A 36 24.61 -15.09 8.41
N LYS A 37 25.56 -14.85 9.32
CA LYS A 37 25.34 -14.92 10.78
C LYS A 37 24.14 -14.09 11.23
N ASN A 38 23.93 -12.92 10.61
CA ASN A 38 22.85 -12.01 10.96
C ASN A 38 21.97 -11.58 9.78
N CYS A 39 22.36 -11.86 8.54
CA CYS A 39 21.69 -11.30 7.36
C CYS A 39 21.38 -12.39 6.34
N ARG A 40 20.32 -12.21 5.54
CA ARG A 40 20.05 -13.06 4.37
C ARG A 40 20.52 -12.34 3.11
N VAL A 41 21.29 -13.02 2.26
CA VAL A 41 21.75 -12.45 0.99
C VAL A 41 21.06 -13.17 -0.16
N THR A 42 20.42 -12.39 -1.04
CA THR A 42 19.76 -12.88 -2.26
C THR A 42 20.71 -12.84 -3.45
N GLN A 43 20.46 -13.63 -4.50
CA GLN A 43 21.27 -13.59 -5.73
C GLN A 43 21.26 -12.21 -6.41
N ASN A 44 20.22 -11.39 -6.19
CA ASN A 44 20.12 -10.01 -6.66
C ASN A 44 21.05 -9.03 -5.93
N ARG A 45 22.09 -9.53 -5.25
CA ARG A 45 23.09 -8.73 -4.52
C ARG A 45 22.45 -7.83 -3.47
N GLN A 46 21.36 -8.28 -2.86
CA GLN A 46 20.68 -7.58 -1.77
C GLN A 46 20.95 -8.30 -0.45
N ALA A 47 21.38 -7.56 0.56
CA ALA A 47 21.52 -8.06 1.92
C ALA A 47 20.35 -7.55 2.77
N ASN A 48 19.50 -8.45 3.26
CA ASN A 48 18.44 -8.13 4.20
C ASN A 48 18.90 -8.49 5.63
N CYS A 49 19.03 -7.45 6.45
CA CYS A 49 19.47 -7.49 7.84
C CYS A 49 18.43 -6.84 8.78
N GLN A 50 17.15 -6.81 8.38
CA GLN A 50 16.09 -6.14 9.14
C GLN A 50 15.74 -6.90 10.43
N ASP A 51 15.47 -6.15 11.50
CA ASP A 51 14.99 -6.67 12.80
C ASP A 51 15.91 -7.75 13.40
N LYS A 52 17.21 -7.47 13.40
CA LYS A 52 18.26 -8.36 13.91
C LYS A 52 18.89 -7.86 15.21
N LYS A 53 18.35 -6.78 15.79
CA LYS A 53 18.84 -6.13 17.01
C LYS A 53 20.32 -5.71 16.91
N LEU A 54 20.79 -5.40 15.69
CA LEU A 54 22.19 -5.04 15.42
C LEU A 54 22.53 -3.72 16.09
N LYS A 55 23.62 -3.68 16.86
CA LYS A 55 24.11 -2.44 17.51
C LYS A 55 25.14 -1.69 16.67
N VAL A 56 25.73 -2.36 15.68
CA VAL A 56 26.78 -1.85 14.80
C VAL A 56 26.54 -2.35 13.38
N PHE A 57 27.16 -1.69 12.40
CA PHE A 57 27.09 -2.13 11.01
C PHE A 57 27.77 -3.52 10.83
N PRO A 58 27.12 -4.50 10.19
CA PRO A 58 27.68 -5.83 9.98
C PRO A 58 28.82 -5.81 8.94
N LYS A 59 30.03 -6.17 9.36
CA LYS A 59 31.24 -6.13 8.52
C LYS A 59 31.43 -7.35 7.61
N ASP A 60 30.62 -8.39 7.81
CA ASP A 60 30.62 -9.65 7.07
C ASP A 60 29.80 -9.61 5.77
N ILE A 61 29.23 -8.45 5.40
CA ILE A 61 28.53 -8.28 4.14
C ILE A 61 29.53 -8.34 2.96
N PRO A 62 29.32 -9.21 1.96
CA PRO A 62 30.22 -9.35 0.82
C PRO A 62 30.28 -8.11 -0.09
N ALA A 63 31.46 -7.83 -0.66
CA ALA A 63 31.70 -6.67 -1.54
C ALA A 63 30.87 -6.62 -2.84
N ARG A 64 30.27 -7.76 -3.23
CA ARG A 64 29.38 -7.84 -4.39
C ARG A 64 27.98 -7.27 -4.14
N VAL A 65 27.61 -7.03 -2.88
CA VAL A 65 26.28 -6.52 -2.50
C VAL A 65 26.11 -5.08 -2.97
N THR A 66 24.98 -4.80 -3.61
CA THR A 66 24.62 -3.50 -4.18
C THR A 66 23.44 -2.84 -3.46
N SER A 67 22.70 -3.57 -2.63
CA SER A 67 21.62 -3.03 -1.79
C SER A 67 21.66 -3.64 -0.40
N ILE A 68 21.54 -2.81 0.64
CA ILE A 68 21.55 -3.27 2.04
C ILE A 68 20.35 -2.68 2.77
N GLU A 69 19.47 -3.55 3.29
CA GLU A 69 18.37 -3.16 4.18
C GLU A 69 18.74 -3.49 5.63
N LEU A 70 18.97 -2.45 6.44
CA LEU A 70 19.32 -2.50 7.87
C LEU A 70 18.24 -1.86 8.73
N SER A 71 17.01 -1.79 8.23
CA SER A 71 15.89 -1.16 8.93
C SER A 71 15.56 -1.85 10.25
N THR A 72 14.97 -1.10 11.20
CA THR A 72 14.53 -1.62 12.50
C THR A 72 15.65 -2.35 13.25
N ASN A 73 16.75 -1.65 13.51
CA ASN A 73 17.89 -2.16 14.29
C ASN A 73 18.28 -1.16 15.40
N ASN A 74 19.38 -1.41 16.08
CA ASN A 74 19.86 -0.64 17.22
C ASN A 74 21.18 0.09 16.91
N ILE A 75 21.51 0.34 15.63
CA ILE A 75 22.77 0.97 15.22
C ILE A 75 22.76 2.43 15.70
N SER A 76 23.77 2.83 16.47
CA SER A 76 23.86 4.17 17.07
C SER A 76 24.79 5.13 16.35
N THR A 77 25.76 4.61 15.61
CA THR A 77 26.79 5.41 14.92
C THR A 77 27.22 4.71 13.64
N LEU A 78 27.62 5.49 12.63
CA LEU A 78 28.38 4.99 11.49
C LEU A 78 29.78 5.59 11.51
N ASN A 79 30.77 4.72 11.44
CA ASN A 79 32.18 5.06 11.50
C ASN A 79 32.84 4.88 10.13
N LYS A 80 34.01 5.51 9.93
CA LYS A 80 34.77 5.50 8.67
C LYS A 80 35.11 4.10 8.13
N THR A 81 35.09 3.07 8.97
CA THR A 81 35.43 1.70 8.57
C THR A 81 34.23 0.83 8.21
N ASP A 82 33.00 1.26 8.52
CA ASP A 82 31.84 0.38 8.49
C ASP A 82 31.45 -0.04 7.07
N LEU A 83 31.54 0.88 6.10
CA LEU A 83 31.15 0.61 4.72
C LEU A 83 32.32 0.29 3.79
N LYS A 84 33.55 0.19 4.29
CA LYS A 84 34.75 -0.01 3.44
C LYS A 84 34.67 -1.26 2.55
N ASN A 85 34.05 -2.33 3.04
CA ASN A 85 33.97 -3.61 2.33
C ASN A 85 32.85 -3.67 1.28
N VAL A 86 32.02 -2.63 1.15
CA VAL A 86 30.88 -2.57 0.20
C VAL A 86 30.98 -1.35 -0.72
N PRO A 87 31.99 -1.28 -1.61
CA PRO A 87 32.23 -0.11 -2.46
C PRO A 87 31.20 0.05 -3.59
N ASN A 88 30.55 -1.04 -4.00
CA ASN A 88 29.58 -1.06 -5.12
C ASN A 88 28.13 -0.80 -4.68
N LEU A 89 27.94 -0.26 -3.47
CA LEU A 89 26.62 -0.04 -2.90
C LEU A 89 25.85 1.01 -3.71
N LEU A 90 24.63 0.68 -4.13
CA LEU A 90 23.70 1.57 -4.84
C LEU A 90 22.59 2.08 -3.93
N ARG A 91 22.14 1.26 -2.97
CA ARG A 91 21.08 1.59 -2.00
C ARG A 91 21.48 1.16 -0.59
N LEU A 92 21.26 2.04 0.37
CA LEU A 92 21.43 1.78 1.79
C LEU A 92 20.22 2.30 2.58
N ASP A 93 19.49 1.38 3.22
CA ASP A 93 18.39 1.71 4.12
C ASP A 93 18.78 1.45 5.58
N LEU A 94 18.78 2.52 6.37
CA LEU A 94 19.07 2.53 7.81
C LEU A 94 17.89 3.04 8.63
N THR A 95 16.67 2.94 8.09
CA THR A 95 15.43 3.42 8.70
C THR A 95 15.22 2.82 10.09
N ARG A 96 14.70 3.62 11.04
CA ARG A 96 14.36 3.16 12.40
C ARG A 96 15.55 2.50 13.11
N ASN A 97 16.68 3.20 13.12
CA ASN A 97 17.84 2.89 13.94
C ASN A 97 17.97 3.93 15.08
N ARG A 98 19.13 4.00 15.72
CA ARG A 98 19.44 4.96 16.78
C ARG A 98 20.59 5.89 16.38
N ILE A 99 20.81 6.07 15.07
CA ILE A 99 21.99 6.76 14.54
C ILE A 99 21.93 8.23 14.96
N SER A 100 22.82 8.63 15.86
CA SER A 100 22.97 10.02 16.29
C SER A 100 24.20 10.71 15.70
N LYS A 101 25.15 9.93 15.17
CA LYS A 101 26.40 10.43 14.58
C LYS A 101 26.81 9.60 13.36
N ILE A 102 27.20 10.30 12.30
CA ILE A 102 27.92 9.75 11.15
C ILE A 102 29.27 10.47 11.10
N GLU A 103 30.35 9.71 11.18
CA GLU A 103 31.71 10.26 11.12
C GLU A 103 32.00 10.82 9.72
N SER A 104 32.76 11.92 9.64
CA SER A 104 33.15 12.50 8.35
C SER A 104 33.92 11.49 7.49
N SER A 105 33.72 11.55 6.18
CA SER A 105 34.31 10.61 5.21
C SER A 105 33.88 9.15 5.36
N THR A 106 32.79 8.85 6.09
CA THR A 106 32.22 7.49 6.18
C THR A 106 31.88 6.91 4.80
N PHE A 107 31.45 7.76 3.86
CA PHE A 107 31.00 7.37 2.54
C PHE A 107 32.03 7.58 1.42
N VAL A 108 33.30 7.81 1.76
CA VAL A 108 34.33 8.21 0.78
C VAL A 108 34.53 7.17 -0.35
N VAL A 109 34.30 5.89 -0.05
CA VAL A 109 34.39 4.78 -1.03
C VAL A 109 33.03 4.40 -1.63
N GLN A 110 31.91 4.96 -1.14
CA GLN A 110 30.55 4.71 -1.62
C GLN A 110 30.19 5.60 -2.81
N ILE A 111 31.12 5.75 -3.76
CA ILE A 111 30.94 6.62 -4.93
C ILE A 111 29.77 6.17 -5.83
N SER A 112 29.34 4.91 -5.72
CA SER A 112 28.24 4.34 -6.51
C SER A 112 26.86 4.56 -5.88
N LEU A 113 26.79 5.05 -4.63
CA LEU A 113 25.54 5.12 -3.88
C LEU A 113 24.59 6.13 -4.52
N LYS A 114 23.37 5.66 -4.82
CA LYS A 114 22.29 6.44 -5.43
C LYS A 114 21.21 6.82 -4.43
N MET A 115 20.96 5.97 -3.42
CA MET A 115 19.90 6.15 -2.45
C MET A 115 20.40 5.88 -1.03
N LEU A 116 20.22 6.86 -0.15
CA LEU A 116 20.54 6.78 1.27
C LEU A 116 19.29 7.14 2.08
N ILE A 117 18.79 6.18 2.86
CA ILE A 117 17.61 6.34 3.70
C ILE A 117 18.03 6.27 5.16
N LEU A 118 17.83 7.37 5.89
CA LEU A 118 18.19 7.56 7.30
C LEU A 118 16.97 7.96 8.16
N ASN A 119 15.77 7.59 7.71
CA ASN A 119 14.53 7.96 8.37
C ASN A 119 14.44 7.41 9.80
N ASN A 120 13.74 8.13 10.69
CA ASN A 120 13.51 7.71 12.08
C ASN A 120 14.81 7.36 12.83
N ASN A 121 15.79 8.26 12.78
CA ASN A 121 17.05 8.17 13.53
C ASN A 121 17.17 9.32 14.55
N ARG A 122 18.37 9.56 15.07
CA ARG A 122 18.65 10.53 16.15
C ARG A 122 19.62 11.63 15.73
N LEU A 123 19.72 11.91 14.43
CA LEU A 123 20.60 12.97 13.93
C LEU A 123 20.08 14.34 14.39
N CYS A 124 20.92 15.13 15.06
CA CYS A 124 20.55 16.46 15.56
C CYS A 124 21.04 17.61 14.67
N LYS A 125 22.10 17.39 13.89
CA LYS A 125 22.73 18.40 13.03
C LYS A 125 23.27 17.72 11.77
N LEU A 126 23.21 18.42 10.64
CA LEU A 126 23.98 18.06 9.45
C LEU A 126 25.23 18.93 9.43
N GLN A 127 26.40 18.29 9.53
CA GLN A 127 27.70 18.97 9.62
C GLN A 127 28.49 18.79 8.32
N GLU A 128 29.50 19.63 8.10
CA GLU A 128 30.43 19.49 6.98
C GLU A 128 31.10 18.11 6.94
N GLY A 129 31.23 17.55 5.73
CA GLY A 129 31.89 16.28 5.48
C GLY A 129 31.12 15.01 5.87
N MET A 130 29.91 15.15 6.44
CA MET A 130 29.05 14.02 6.82
C MET A 130 28.68 13.13 5.62
N PHE A 131 28.48 13.73 4.45
CA PHE A 131 28.07 13.05 3.22
C PHE A 131 29.15 13.06 2.13
N ASP A 132 30.41 13.27 2.52
CA ASP A 132 31.52 13.29 1.55
C ASP A 132 31.72 11.93 0.86
N GLY A 133 31.96 12.00 -0.45
CA GLY A 133 32.08 10.83 -1.34
C GLY A 133 30.80 10.44 -2.07
N LEU A 134 29.63 10.94 -1.63
CA LEU A 134 28.31 10.62 -2.22
C LEU A 134 28.00 11.40 -3.52
N VAL A 135 28.96 11.41 -4.45
CA VAL A 135 28.90 12.21 -5.69
C VAL A 135 27.83 11.76 -6.69
N ASN A 136 27.35 10.52 -6.58
CA ASN A 136 26.28 9.98 -7.43
C ASN A 136 24.94 9.82 -6.70
N LEU A 137 24.79 10.39 -5.50
CA LEU A 137 23.56 10.28 -4.74
C LEU A 137 22.43 11.04 -5.43
N ILE A 138 21.31 10.35 -5.63
CA ILE A 138 20.10 10.87 -6.27
C ILE A 138 19.06 11.21 -5.20
N GLU A 139 18.98 10.40 -4.14
CA GLU A 139 17.94 10.49 -3.12
C GLU A 139 18.53 10.37 -1.72
N LEU A 140 18.24 11.38 -0.90
CA LEU A 140 18.59 11.44 0.52
C LEU A 140 17.33 11.65 1.34
N ARG A 141 17.02 10.68 2.22
CA ARG A 141 15.89 10.78 3.15
C ARG A 141 16.36 10.84 4.59
N LEU A 142 15.93 11.87 5.30
CA LEU A 142 16.29 12.20 6.68
C LEU A 142 15.05 12.47 7.54
N THR A 143 13.88 11.97 7.11
CA THR A 143 12.60 12.22 7.76
C THR A 143 12.59 11.72 9.21
N SER A 144 11.91 12.43 10.11
CA SER A 144 11.75 12.02 11.51
C SER A 144 13.09 11.82 12.23
N ASN A 145 14.02 12.76 12.05
CA ASN A 145 15.21 12.89 12.87
C ASN A 145 15.00 14.03 13.89
N HIS A 146 16.08 14.53 14.48
CA HIS A 146 16.06 15.64 15.42
C HIS A 146 16.82 16.85 14.88
N ILE A 147 16.90 17.00 13.55
CA ILE A 147 17.78 17.96 12.88
C ILE A 147 17.31 19.39 13.18
N GLU A 148 18.14 20.16 13.85
CA GLU A 148 17.89 21.56 14.21
C GLU A 148 18.59 22.53 13.25
N THR A 149 19.77 22.15 12.75
CA THR A 149 20.61 22.98 11.89
C THR A 149 21.23 22.19 10.74
N VAL A 150 21.35 22.84 9.58
CA VAL A 150 22.06 22.33 8.39
C VAL A 150 23.19 23.31 8.08
N GLU A 151 24.43 22.83 8.11
CA GLU A 151 25.58 23.66 7.76
C GLU A 151 25.65 23.91 6.24
N PRO A 152 26.22 25.04 5.79
CA PRO A 152 26.16 25.46 4.37
C PRO A 152 26.79 24.44 3.40
N SER A 153 27.84 23.76 3.86
CA SER A 153 28.62 22.80 3.08
C SER A 153 28.21 21.34 3.32
N SER A 154 27.16 21.06 4.12
CA SER A 154 26.74 19.69 4.42
C SER A 154 26.42 18.86 3.17
N PHE A 155 25.97 19.51 2.09
CA PHE A 155 25.61 18.86 0.83
C PHE A 155 26.59 19.12 -0.31
N LYS A 156 27.79 19.64 -0.03
CA LYS A 156 28.80 20.03 -1.03
C LYS A 156 29.13 18.92 -2.04
N SER A 157 29.17 17.67 -1.58
CA SER A 157 29.48 16.50 -2.41
C SER A 157 28.27 15.98 -3.23
N LEU A 158 27.04 16.43 -2.95
CA LEU A 158 25.80 15.84 -3.48
C LEU A 158 25.36 16.43 -4.82
N SER A 159 26.28 16.55 -5.78
CA SER A 159 26.06 17.25 -7.05
C SER A 159 24.92 16.68 -7.92
N LYS A 160 24.58 15.39 -7.79
CA LYS A 160 23.51 14.71 -8.54
C LYS A 160 22.19 14.56 -7.77
N LEU A 161 22.08 15.16 -6.59
CA LEU A 161 20.90 15.00 -5.74
C LEU A 161 19.66 15.58 -6.42
N ARG A 162 18.59 14.79 -6.48
CA ARG A 162 17.30 15.17 -7.05
C ARG A 162 16.20 15.24 -6.00
N ILE A 163 16.29 14.40 -4.96
CA ILE A 163 15.29 14.28 -3.90
C ILE A 163 15.97 14.47 -2.54
N LEU A 164 15.50 15.47 -1.79
CA LEU A 164 15.89 15.72 -0.41
C LEU A 164 14.65 15.77 0.47
N ASP A 165 14.60 14.89 1.46
CA ASP A 165 13.50 14.83 2.44
C ASP A 165 14.05 15.09 3.85
N LEU A 166 13.66 16.24 4.40
CA LEU A 166 13.98 16.74 5.74
C LEU A 166 12.72 16.86 6.62
N GLY A 167 11.65 16.14 6.27
CA GLY A 167 10.38 16.22 6.99
C GLY A 167 10.46 15.77 8.45
N HIS A 168 9.55 16.24 9.31
CA HIS A 168 9.47 15.87 10.73
C HIS A 168 10.80 16.05 11.47
N ASN A 169 11.40 17.23 11.35
CA ASN A 169 12.64 17.59 12.04
C ASN A 169 12.37 18.82 12.94
N LYS A 170 13.41 19.57 13.31
CA LYS A 170 13.33 20.72 14.21
C LYS A 170 13.91 21.98 13.57
N LEU A 171 13.94 22.05 12.23
CA LEU A 171 14.52 23.18 11.49
C LEU A 171 13.71 24.45 11.76
N ARG A 172 14.39 25.52 12.17
CA ARG A 172 13.76 26.84 12.37
C ARG A 172 13.99 27.80 11.20
N HIS A 173 15.13 27.64 10.54
CA HIS A 173 15.53 28.43 9.38
C HIS A 173 16.33 27.54 8.42
N LEU A 174 16.33 27.90 7.15
CA LEU A 174 17.23 27.33 6.15
C LEU A 174 18.39 28.30 5.98
N THR A 175 19.51 28.02 6.63
CA THR A 175 20.69 28.89 6.55
C THR A 175 21.46 28.66 5.26
N ASN A 176 21.94 29.76 4.66
CA ASN A 176 23.04 29.80 3.68
C ASN A 176 22.88 28.92 2.44
N ILE A 177 21.90 29.24 1.59
CA ILE A 177 21.92 28.96 0.15
C ILE A 177 22.40 27.53 -0.18
N PHE A 178 21.88 26.52 0.51
CA PHE A 178 22.42 25.16 0.38
C PHE A 178 22.11 24.54 -0.99
N LEU A 179 21.14 25.09 -1.75
CA LEU A 179 20.88 24.63 -3.13
C LEU A 179 21.97 25.03 -4.13
N GLN A 180 22.89 25.95 -3.79
CA GLN A 180 24.06 26.20 -4.65
C GLN A 180 24.89 24.93 -4.88
N HIS A 181 24.94 24.05 -3.89
CA HIS A 181 25.68 22.79 -3.96
C HIS A 181 24.85 21.62 -4.52
N THR A 182 23.54 21.81 -4.72
CA THR A 182 22.62 20.80 -5.25
C THR A 182 21.79 21.37 -6.43
N PRO A 183 22.46 21.78 -7.53
CA PRO A 183 21.81 22.51 -8.64
C PRO A 183 20.73 21.69 -9.37
N HIS A 184 20.77 20.37 -9.28
CA HIS A 184 19.83 19.45 -9.90
C HIS A 184 18.69 19.01 -8.96
N LEU A 185 18.54 19.64 -7.79
CA LEU A 185 17.47 19.28 -6.86
C LEU A 185 16.10 19.60 -7.48
N GLN A 186 15.22 18.59 -7.45
CA GLN A 186 13.89 18.64 -8.08
C GLN A 186 12.76 18.53 -7.07
N TYR A 187 12.98 17.83 -5.96
CA TYR A 187 11.99 17.59 -4.92
C TYR A 187 12.61 17.93 -3.57
N LEU A 188 12.03 18.92 -2.89
CA LEU A 188 12.45 19.34 -1.56
C LEU A 188 11.25 19.24 -0.62
N TYR A 189 11.34 18.31 0.33
CA TYR A 189 10.34 18.10 1.36
C TYR A 189 10.88 18.57 2.71
N ILE A 190 10.24 19.57 3.30
CA ILE A 190 10.55 20.09 4.64
C ILE A 190 9.28 20.18 5.50
N PRO A 191 8.32 19.22 5.42
CA PRO A 191 7.12 19.32 6.23
C PRO A 191 7.43 19.11 7.72
N ALA A 192 6.54 19.53 8.61
CA ALA A 192 6.62 19.23 10.05
C ALA A 192 7.95 19.67 10.67
N ASN A 193 8.33 20.92 10.43
CA ASN A 193 9.49 21.57 11.02
C ASN A 193 9.01 22.77 11.88
N LYS A 194 9.91 23.66 12.26
CA LYS A 194 9.63 24.81 13.15
C LYS A 194 9.91 26.14 12.46
N MET A 195 9.72 26.20 11.14
CA MET A 195 10.02 27.40 10.36
C MET A 195 8.93 28.47 10.58
N SER A 196 9.36 29.69 10.92
CA SER A 196 8.45 30.84 11.05
C SER A 196 8.49 31.80 9.87
N THR A 197 9.55 31.73 9.06
CA THR A 197 9.72 32.51 7.83
C THR A 197 10.22 31.62 6.72
N PHE A 198 9.80 31.90 5.49
CA PHE A 198 10.40 31.28 4.31
C PHE A 198 10.52 32.30 3.18
N HIS A 199 11.74 32.43 2.66
CA HIS A 199 12.02 33.21 1.48
C HIS A 199 12.80 32.39 0.47
N SER A 200 12.42 32.44 -0.81
CA SER A 200 13.09 31.65 -1.86
C SER A 200 14.61 31.89 -1.95
N TRP A 201 15.09 33.09 -1.59
CA TRP A 201 16.52 33.42 -1.60
C TRP A 201 17.33 32.73 -0.49
N GLU A 202 16.68 32.25 0.57
CA GLU A 202 17.31 31.43 1.62
C GLU A 202 17.78 30.08 1.06
N LEU A 203 17.08 29.57 0.04
CA LEU A 203 17.43 28.34 -0.66
C LEU A 203 18.47 28.55 -1.76
N SER A 204 18.28 29.57 -2.60
CA SER A 204 19.14 29.85 -3.76
C SER A 204 19.05 31.30 -4.19
N ASN A 205 20.19 31.90 -4.56
CA ASN A 205 20.23 33.18 -5.28
C ASN A 205 20.31 33.00 -6.81
N LYS A 206 20.23 31.76 -7.31
CA LYS A 206 20.21 31.39 -8.73
C LYS A 206 18.94 30.58 -9.06
N SER A 207 18.56 30.56 -10.34
CA SER A 207 17.48 29.70 -10.83
C SER A 207 17.76 28.23 -10.49
N THR A 208 16.75 27.55 -9.94
CA THR A 208 16.83 26.13 -9.59
C THR A 208 16.00 25.26 -10.53
N GLU A 209 16.17 23.94 -10.43
CA GLU A 209 15.36 22.94 -11.13
C GLU A 209 14.19 22.41 -10.29
N LEU A 210 13.83 23.09 -9.20
CA LEU A 210 12.85 22.60 -8.24
C LEU A 210 11.46 22.50 -8.88
N TYR A 211 10.87 21.30 -8.83
CA TYR A 211 9.52 21.00 -9.32
C TYR A 211 8.50 20.93 -8.19
N VAL A 212 8.92 20.43 -7.03
CA VAL A 212 8.07 20.23 -5.85
C VAL A 212 8.74 20.85 -4.63
N LEU A 213 7.99 21.69 -3.92
CA LEU A 213 8.36 22.26 -2.64
C LEU A 213 7.24 21.96 -1.63
N ASP A 214 7.58 21.23 -0.56
CA ASP A 214 6.66 20.98 0.54
C ASP A 214 7.16 21.67 1.81
N LEU A 215 6.40 22.66 2.27
CA LEU A 215 6.64 23.41 3.50
C LEU A 215 5.49 23.24 4.50
N SER A 216 4.61 22.26 4.30
CA SER A 216 3.45 22.03 5.18
C SER A 216 3.87 21.74 6.62
N GLN A 217 2.97 21.91 7.59
CA GLN A 217 3.23 21.66 9.02
C GLN A 217 4.45 22.46 9.55
N ASN A 218 4.61 23.69 9.10
CA ASN A 218 5.51 24.67 9.70
C ASN A 218 4.68 25.80 10.33
N GLU A 219 5.34 26.73 11.02
CA GLU A 219 4.71 27.84 11.75
C GLU A 219 4.89 29.17 10.97
N LEU A 220 4.75 29.14 9.64
CA LEU A 220 5.19 30.19 8.72
C LEU A 220 4.37 31.50 8.82
N MET A 221 4.80 32.46 9.63
CA MET A 221 4.20 33.82 9.66
C MET A 221 4.50 34.68 8.42
N PHE A 222 5.60 34.38 7.72
CA PHE A 222 6.00 35.10 6.51
C PHE A 222 6.44 34.12 5.43
N PHE A 223 5.94 34.32 4.21
CA PHE A 223 6.28 33.51 3.06
C PHE A 223 6.43 34.39 1.83
N SER A 224 7.54 34.22 1.10
CA SER A 224 7.77 34.92 -0.15
C SER A 224 8.48 34.03 -1.16
N LEU A 225 7.98 34.04 -2.39
CA LEU A 225 8.60 33.41 -3.54
C LEU A 225 8.95 34.45 -4.58
N THR A 226 10.20 34.43 -5.03
CA THR A 226 10.66 35.17 -6.20
C THR A 226 10.60 34.24 -7.40
N ALA A 227 9.74 34.55 -8.39
CA ALA A 227 9.52 33.68 -9.55
C ALA A 227 10.81 33.30 -10.31
N GLY A 228 11.81 34.19 -10.33
CA GLY A 228 13.10 33.94 -10.98
C GLY A 228 13.95 32.84 -10.32
N ILE A 229 13.69 32.50 -9.05
CA ILE A 229 14.43 31.45 -8.33
C ILE A 229 13.84 30.07 -8.64
N PHE A 230 12.51 29.92 -8.75
CA PHE A 230 11.84 28.63 -8.98
C PHE A 230 11.02 28.58 -10.29
N PRO A 231 11.62 28.79 -11.47
CA PRO A 231 10.87 28.88 -12.72
C PRO A 231 10.20 27.56 -13.14
N LYS A 232 10.66 26.42 -12.61
CA LYS A 232 10.12 25.08 -12.91
C LYS A 232 9.12 24.56 -11.87
N LEU A 233 8.82 25.33 -10.81
CA LEU A 233 7.94 24.89 -9.73
C LEU A 233 6.52 24.61 -10.23
N LYS A 234 6.04 23.39 -9.98
CA LYS A 234 4.70 22.94 -10.41
C LYS A 234 3.80 22.58 -9.23
N THR A 235 4.39 22.11 -8.14
CA THR A 235 3.67 21.65 -6.95
C THR A 235 4.20 22.39 -5.72
N LEU A 236 3.27 22.94 -4.95
CA LEU A 236 3.55 23.65 -3.70
C LEU A 236 2.58 23.20 -2.62
N HIS A 237 3.09 22.77 -1.47
CA HIS A 237 2.30 22.46 -0.28
C HIS A 237 2.61 23.48 0.82
N LEU A 238 1.57 24.06 1.40
CA LEU A 238 1.66 25.16 2.38
C LEU A 238 0.74 24.96 3.57
N GLU A 239 1.10 25.64 4.67
CA GLU A 239 0.34 25.76 5.92
C GLU A 239 0.23 27.24 6.35
N ASP A 240 -0.49 27.55 7.45
CA ASP A 240 -0.92 28.89 7.91
C ASP A 240 0.18 29.98 7.93
N GLY A 241 -0.27 31.24 7.92
CA GLY A 241 0.54 32.47 8.10
C GLY A 241 0.98 33.16 6.79
N ILE A 242 0.18 32.97 5.74
CA ILE A 242 0.42 33.57 4.44
C ILE A 242 -0.57 34.72 4.19
N ASN A 243 -0.08 35.96 4.31
CA ASN A 243 -0.88 37.15 4.01
C ASN A 243 -0.60 37.76 2.61
N ASN A 244 0.53 37.45 1.96
CA ASN A 244 0.97 38.13 0.71
C ASN A 244 1.54 37.17 -0.37
N VAL A 245 0.73 36.32 -1.01
CA VAL A 245 1.21 35.36 -2.06
C VAL A 245 0.63 35.61 -3.45
N LEU A 246 0.41 36.87 -3.79
CA LEU A 246 -0.34 37.19 -5.01
C LEU A 246 0.45 36.95 -6.32
N GLU A 247 1.78 36.90 -6.32
CA GLU A 247 2.57 36.85 -7.56
C GLU A 247 2.94 35.45 -8.07
N THR A 248 2.96 34.42 -7.20
CA THR A 248 3.56 33.11 -7.56
C THR A 248 2.56 32.04 -7.99
N PHE A 249 1.24 32.27 -7.84
CA PHE A 249 0.25 31.27 -8.21
C PHE A 249 0.18 31.01 -9.72
N ASN A 250 0.55 31.96 -10.58
CA ASN A 250 0.29 31.87 -12.03
C ASN A 250 1.03 30.75 -12.79
N SER A 251 2.06 30.14 -12.20
CA SER A 251 2.82 29.04 -12.81
C SER A 251 2.41 27.65 -12.30
N LEU A 252 1.75 27.58 -11.13
CA LEU A 252 1.50 26.32 -10.44
C LEU A 252 0.49 25.45 -11.17
N ARG A 253 0.68 24.13 -11.13
CA ARG A 253 -0.27 23.14 -11.65
C ARG A 253 -0.99 22.39 -10.54
N ASN A 254 -0.32 22.23 -9.40
CA ASN A 254 -0.84 21.57 -8.22
C ASN A 254 -0.58 22.47 -7.01
N LEU A 255 -1.61 22.67 -6.20
CA LEU A 255 -1.51 23.42 -4.94
C LEU A 255 -2.22 22.64 -3.85
N GLN A 256 -1.60 22.56 -2.68
CA GLN A 256 -2.18 21.98 -1.47
C GLN A 256 -2.11 23.02 -0.36
N LEU A 257 -3.26 23.37 0.21
CA LEU A 257 -3.42 24.27 1.35
C LEU A 257 -3.91 23.48 2.54
N ASN A 258 -3.14 23.50 3.63
CA ASN A 258 -3.48 22.84 4.89
C ASN A 258 -3.53 23.84 6.05
N HIS A 259 -4.42 23.63 7.03
CA HIS A 259 -4.52 24.43 8.25
C HIS A 259 -4.48 25.96 8.05
N ILE A 260 -5.02 26.47 6.93
CA ILE A 260 -5.13 27.90 6.64
C ILE A 260 -6.32 28.46 7.42
N ASN A 261 -6.06 29.42 8.29
CA ASN A 261 -7.06 29.94 9.20
C ASN A 261 -7.76 31.20 8.61
N ASN A 262 -7.12 32.36 8.70
CA ASN A 262 -7.76 33.66 8.40
C ASN A 262 -7.77 34.06 6.91
N SER A 263 -6.95 33.41 6.07
CA SER A 263 -6.75 33.82 4.67
C SER A 263 -7.28 32.81 3.64
N LEU A 264 -8.00 31.76 4.07
CA LEU A 264 -8.38 30.65 3.21
C LEU A 264 -9.21 31.10 2.00
N GLN A 265 -10.25 31.91 2.19
CA GLN A 265 -11.08 32.36 1.08
C GLN A 265 -10.30 33.21 0.06
N VAL A 266 -9.39 34.06 0.54
CA VAL A 266 -8.54 34.89 -0.33
C VAL A 266 -7.59 33.99 -1.15
N LEU A 267 -6.95 33.03 -0.49
CA LEU A 267 -6.06 32.09 -1.17
C LEU A 267 -6.81 31.21 -2.17
N ILE A 268 -8.01 30.73 -1.85
CA ILE A 268 -8.88 30.01 -2.79
C ILE A 268 -9.19 30.89 -4.01
N ASN A 269 -9.61 32.14 -3.80
CA ASN A 269 -9.96 33.06 -4.89
C ASN A 269 -8.77 33.34 -5.81
N VAL A 270 -7.59 33.58 -5.26
CA VAL A 270 -6.36 33.84 -6.03
C VAL A 270 -5.91 32.57 -6.76
N SER A 271 -5.94 31.42 -6.07
CA SER A 271 -5.57 30.12 -6.65
C SER A 271 -6.47 29.74 -7.82
N CYS A 272 -7.78 29.97 -7.69
CA CYS A 272 -8.74 29.64 -8.73
C CYS A 272 -8.70 30.58 -9.94
N LYS A 273 -8.06 31.75 -9.83
CA LYS A 273 -7.74 32.60 -10.99
C LYS A 273 -6.58 32.06 -11.83
N ASN A 274 -5.75 31.16 -11.30
CA ASN A 274 -4.65 30.58 -12.07
C ASN A 274 -5.19 29.63 -13.16
N PRO A 275 -4.99 29.93 -14.45
CA PRO A 275 -5.51 29.11 -15.55
C PRO A 275 -4.80 27.75 -15.70
N LYS A 276 -3.60 27.60 -15.11
CA LYS A 276 -2.80 26.37 -15.16
C LYS A 276 -3.07 25.41 -14.00
N LEU A 277 -3.79 25.85 -12.96
CA LEU A 277 -4.09 25.02 -11.80
C LEU A 277 -5.03 23.88 -12.20
N GLY A 278 -4.52 22.65 -12.15
CA GLY A 278 -5.28 21.44 -12.46
C GLY A 278 -5.66 20.64 -11.22
N THR A 279 -4.84 20.71 -10.16
CA THR A 279 -5.07 20.02 -8.89
C THR A 279 -5.09 21.04 -7.78
N PHE A 280 -6.16 21.06 -6.99
CA PHE A 280 -6.26 21.92 -5.82
C PHE A 280 -6.72 21.11 -4.61
N GLY A 281 -5.86 21.02 -3.61
CA GLY A 281 -6.15 20.42 -2.32
C GLY A 281 -6.37 21.51 -1.28
N ILE A 282 -7.49 21.43 -0.58
CA ILE A 282 -7.90 22.27 0.54
C ILE A 282 -8.20 21.30 1.69
N ARG A 283 -7.17 20.80 2.37
CA ARG A 283 -7.31 19.78 3.44
C ARG A 283 -7.04 20.37 4.81
N ASN A 284 -7.49 19.75 5.89
CA ASN A 284 -7.17 20.19 7.27
C ASN A 284 -7.48 21.67 7.58
N ASN A 285 -8.44 22.30 6.88
CA ASN A 285 -8.76 23.72 7.08
C ASN A 285 -10.01 23.91 7.97
N GLY A 286 -10.46 22.87 8.69
CA GLY A 286 -11.62 22.95 9.58
C GLY A 286 -12.93 23.30 8.87
N ILE A 287 -13.03 23.11 7.55
CA ILE A 287 -14.23 23.46 6.78
C ILE A 287 -15.37 22.53 7.19
N LYS A 288 -16.49 23.11 7.63
CA LYS A 288 -17.69 22.36 8.04
C LYS A 288 -18.78 22.31 6.99
N VAL A 289 -18.93 23.39 6.22
CA VAL A 289 -19.97 23.54 5.21
C VAL A 289 -19.33 24.05 3.93
N ILE A 290 -19.68 23.42 2.80
CA ILE A 290 -19.26 23.85 1.47
C ILE A 290 -20.44 24.49 0.76
N THR A 291 -20.40 25.81 0.62
CA THR A 291 -21.41 26.63 -0.06
C THR A 291 -20.98 27.00 -1.49
N SER A 292 -21.90 27.50 -2.31
CA SER A 292 -21.65 27.82 -3.74
C SER A 292 -20.67 28.97 -3.99
N ASP A 293 -20.44 29.80 -2.99
CA ASP A 293 -19.53 30.94 -2.98
C ASP A 293 -18.08 30.57 -2.60
N LEU A 294 -17.82 29.33 -2.17
CA LEU A 294 -16.45 28.89 -1.84
C LEU A 294 -15.57 28.74 -3.09
N LEU A 295 -16.08 28.10 -4.15
CA LEU A 295 -15.31 27.74 -5.36
C LEU A 295 -15.81 28.37 -6.68
N PRO A 296 -16.38 29.60 -6.71
CA PRO A 296 -17.06 30.12 -7.90
C PRO A 296 -16.10 30.35 -9.07
N LEU A 297 -14.83 30.64 -8.79
CA LEU A 297 -13.82 30.98 -9.81
C LEU A 297 -13.08 29.76 -10.38
N CYS A 298 -13.26 28.56 -9.80
CA CYS A 298 -12.37 27.41 -10.00
C CYS A 298 -12.71 26.59 -11.28
N THR A 299 -12.73 27.23 -12.45
CA THR A 299 -13.26 26.63 -13.68
C THR A 299 -12.33 25.63 -14.38
N ASN A 300 -11.03 25.63 -14.05
CA ASN A 300 -10.01 24.82 -14.73
C ASN A 300 -9.60 23.54 -13.99
N LEU A 301 -10.10 23.33 -12.77
CA LEU A 301 -9.71 22.20 -11.94
C LEU A 301 -10.10 20.86 -12.56
N LYS A 302 -9.17 19.92 -12.52
CA LYS A 302 -9.35 18.51 -12.88
C LYS A 302 -9.46 17.63 -11.63
N ILE A 303 -8.75 17.99 -10.57
CA ILE A 303 -8.75 17.28 -9.29
C ILE A 303 -9.01 18.31 -8.19
N LEU A 304 -10.04 18.06 -7.39
CA LEU A 304 -10.35 18.81 -6.17
C LEU A 304 -10.25 17.85 -4.99
N ASP A 305 -9.45 18.22 -4.00
CA ASP A 305 -9.28 17.44 -2.79
C ASP A 305 -9.68 18.26 -1.56
N LEU A 306 -10.81 17.91 -0.99
CA LEU A 306 -11.38 18.48 0.23
C LEU A 306 -11.21 17.51 1.42
N GLY A 307 -10.31 16.54 1.32
CA GLY A 307 -10.14 15.50 2.34
C GLY A 307 -9.66 16.06 3.68
N THR A 308 -9.91 15.31 4.75
CA THR A 308 -9.43 15.63 6.10
C THR A 308 -9.87 17.03 6.58
N ASN A 309 -11.11 17.42 6.32
CA ASN A 309 -11.75 18.60 6.93
C ASN A 309 -12.81 18.13 7.95
N GLU A 310 -13.73 19.01 8.32
CA GLU A 310 -14.85 18.71 9.21
C GLU A 310 -16.19 18.76 8.45
N ILE A 311 -16.18 18.48 7.14
CA ILE A 311 -17.33 18.76 6.27
C ILE A 311 -18.50 17.86 6.66
N THR A 312 -19.59 18.48 7.10
CA THR A 312 -20.87 17.82 7.42
C THR A 312 -21.91 18.02 6.31
N ASP A 313 -21.85 19.16 5.61
CA ASP A 313 -22.87 19.55 4.62
C ASP A 313 -22.25 20.23 3.39
N ILE A 314 -22.86 20.00 2.22
CA ILE A 314 -22.46 20.57 0.94
C ILE A 314 -23.71 21.00 0.19
N SER A 315 -23.80 22.29 -0.14
CA SER A 315 -24.93 22.82 -0.91
C SER A 315 -24.97 22.24 -2.34
N ASP A 316 -26.17 22.03 -2.85
CA ASP A 316 -26.45 21.35 -4.13
C ASP A 316 -25.72 21.91 -5.37
N ASN A 317 -25.31 23.18 -5.36
CA ASN A 317 -24.66 23.85 -6.49
C ASN A 317 -23.18 24.16 -6.24
N SER A 318 -22.59 23.64 -5.14
CA SER A 318 -21.23 23.99 -4.73
C SER A 318 -20.13 23.60 -5.72
N PHE A 319 -20.41 22.66 -6.64
CA PHE A 319 -19.46 22.21 -7.66
C PHE A 319 -19.83 22.63 -9.09
N GLN A 320 -20.82 23.50 -9.27
CA GLN A 320 -21.34 23.87 -10.59
C GLN A 320 -20.30 24.57 -11.51
N SER A 321 -19.36 25.31 -10.91
CA SER A 321 -18.27 25.99 -11.64
C SER A 321 -17.21 25.03 -12.17
N LEU A 322 -17.10 23.82 -11.61
CA LEU A 322 -15.99 22.88 -11.81
C LEU A 322 -16.16 22.03 -13.09
N ARG A 323 -16.32 22.68 -14.24
CA ARG A 323 -16.70 22.03 -15.52
C ARG A 323 -15.70 21.01 -16.05
N LYS A 324 -14.43 21.07 -15.63
CA LYS A 324 -13.35 20.16 -16.05
C LYS A 324 -13.02 19.10 -15.00
N LEU A 325 -13.78 19.04 -13.91
CA LEU A 325 -13.49 18.16 -12.78
C LEU A 325 -13.61 16.69 -13.19
N LYS A 326 -12.59 15.92 -12.86
CA LYS A 326 -12.48 14.48 -13.10
C LYS A 326 -12.42 13.69 -11.79
N THR A 327 -11.74 14.23 -10.78
CA THR A 327 -11.55 13.55 -9.50
C THR A 327 -11.99 14.46 -8.38
N LEU A 328 -12.87 13.96 -7.52
CA LEU A 328 -13.30 14.61 -6.30
C LEU A 328 -12.94 13.73 -5.10
N ILE A 329 -12.15 14.27 -4.18
CA ILE A 329 -11.73 13.59 -2.96
C ILE A 329 -12.34 14.33 -1.78
N MET A 330 -13.16 13.64 -0.99
CA MET A 330 -13.79 14.15 0.23
C MET A 330 -13.60 13.15 1.38
N LYS A 331 -12.52 12.37 1.34
CA LYS A 331 -12.18 11.39 2.36
C LYS A 331 -11.98 12.03 3.74
N SER A 332 -12.18 11.28 4.82
CA SER A 332 -11.87 11.73 6.18
C SER A 332 -12.59 13.04 6.53
N ASN A 333 -13.91 13.07 6.32
CA ASN A 333 -14.79 14.18 6.68
C ASN A 333 -15.92 13.67 7.60
N CYS A 334 -16.94 14.48 7.82
CA CYS A 334 -18.07 14.18 8.70
C CYS A 334 -19.37 13.92 7.92
N LEU A 335 -19.30 13.55 6.63
CA LEU A 335 -20.48 13.38 5.79
C LEU A 335 -21.31 12.18 6.26
N ILE A 336 -22.62 12.38 6.41
CA ILE A 336 -23.56 11.32 6.83
C ILE A 336 -24.30 10.66 5.65
N SER A 337 -24.20 11.24 4.46
CA SER A 337 -24.81 10.79 3.22
C SER A 337 -23.97 11.21 2.02
N VAL A 338 -24.26 10.63 0.85
CA VAL A 338 -23.65 11.08 -0.42
C VAL A 338 -24.23 12.45 -0.80
N PRO A 339 -23.40 13.50 -0.98
CA PRO A 339 -23.91 14.83 -1.28
C PRO A 339 -24.53 14.93 -2.69
N ASN A 340 -25.72 15.53 -2.79
CA ASN A 340 -26.43 15.74 -4.05
C ASN A 340 -25.60 16.50 -5.11
N ALA A 341 -24.77 17.44 -4.66
CA ALA A 341 -23.88 18.24 -5.50
C ALA A 341 -22.97 17.37 -6.39
N VAL A 342 -22.62 16.17 -5.94
CA VAL A 342 -21.75 15.25 -6.67
C VAL A 342 -22.41 14.76 -7.96
N ARG A 343 -23.74 14.55 -7.98
CA ARG A 343 -24.48 14.07 -9.17
C ARG A 343 -24.53 15.08 -10.31
N LYS A 344 -24.34 16.37 -10.00
CA LYS A 344 -24.29 17.45 -11.01
C LYS A 344 -22.92 17.58 -11.66
N THR A 345 -21.96 16.75 -11.26
CA THR A 345 -20.60 16.75 -11.81
C THR A 345 -20.43 15.67 -12.88
N GLN A 346 -19.32 15.73 -13.61
CA GLN A 346 -18.96 14.78 -14.66
C GLN A 346 -17.70 13.97 -14.29
N ILE A 347 -17.54 13.70 -12.99
CA ILE A 347 -16.36 13.05 -12.43
C ILE A 347 -16.24 11.59 -12.85
N ILE A 348 -15.00 11.12 -12.93
CA ILE A 348 -14.61 9.73 -13.18
C ILE A 348 -14.13 9.04 -11.90
N LYS A 349 -13.77 9.78 -10.86
CA LYS A 349 -13.34 9.23 -9.58
C LYS A 349 -13.90 10.01 -8.41
N LEU A 350 -14.48 9.30 -7.45
CA LEU A 350 -15.06 9.84 -6.24
C LEU A 350 -14.53 9.08 -5.02
N ASP A 351 -13.93 9.80 -4.09
CA ASP A 351 -13.47 9.25 -2.82
C ASP A 351 -14.26 9.87 -1.65
N LEU A 352 -15.08 9.04 -1.02
CA LEU A 352 -15.92 9.31 0.16
C LEU A 352 -15.49 8.45 1.35
N SER A 353 -14.31 7.83 1.30
CA SER A 353 -13.83 6.95 2.36
C SER A 353 -13.66 7.67 3.69
N CYS A 354 -13.70 6.94 4.80
CA CYS A 354 -13.54 7.51 6.14
C CYS A 354 -14.53 8.67 6.42
N ASN A 355 -15.81 8.49 6.11
CA ASN A 355 -16.87 9.43 6.48
C ASN A 355 -17.83 8.74 7.47
N ASN A 356 -18.97 9.37 7.75
CA ASN A 356 -20.00 8.84 8.63
C ASN A 356 -21.24 8.37 7.85
N ILE A 357 -21.06 7.93 6.60
CA ILE A 357 -22.16 7.48 5.73
C ILE A 357 -22.66 6.13 6.22
N ASN A 358 -23.92 6.08 6.64
CA ASN A 358 -24.50 4.87 7.24
C ASN A 358 -25.44 4.11 6.29
N VAL A 359 -26.07 4.81 5.35
CA VAL A 359 -27.04 4.23 4.41
C VAL A 359 -26.79 4.74 3.01
N LEU A 360 -26.80 3.84 2.04
CA LEU A 360 -26.75 4.16 0.62
C LEU A 360 -28.10 3.87 -0.06
N ARG A 361 -28.67 4.87 -0.71
CA ARG A 361 -29.99 4.87 -1.37
C ARG A 361 -29.86 4.78 -2.90
N CYS A 362 -30.93 4.40 -3.59
CA CYS A 362 -30.94 4.29 -5.07
C CYS A 362 -30.47 5.57 -5.78
N ASP A 363 -30.80 6.74 -5.20
CA ASP A 363 -30.55 8.03 -5.84
C ASP A 363 -29.15 8.59 -5.57
N ASP A 364 -28.34 7.97 -4.70
CA ASP A 364 -27.05 8.53 -4.29
C ASP A 364 -26.06 8.63 -5.46
N PHE A 365 -26.07 7.64 -6.36
CA PHE A 365 -25.21 7.58 -7.55
C PHE A 365 -25.99 7.53 -8.87
N ALA A 366 -27.28 7.86 -8.85
CA ALA A 366 -28.12 7.82 -10.04
C ALA A 366 -27.54 8.66 -11.17
N ASN A 367 -27.57 8.10 -12.39
CA ASN A 367 -27.04 8.70 -13.63
C ASN A 367 -25.54 9.06 -13.64
N MET A 368 -24.73 8.62 -12.66
CA MET A 368 -23.28 8.86 -12.65
C MET A 368 -22.49 7.91 -13.57
N THR A 369 -22.94 7.77 -14.82
CA THR A 369 -22.49 6.74 -15.77
C THR A 369 -21.01 6.84 -16.17
N ARG A 370 -20.35 7.99 -15.92
CA ARG A 370 -18.92 8.20 -16.23
C ARG A 370 -17.97 7.75 -15.12
N LEU A 371 -18.51 7.42 -13.94
CA LEU A 371 -17.70 7.07 -12.78
C LEU A 371 -16.95 5.75 -13.04
N GLN A 372 -15.64 5.77 -12.83
CA GLN A 372 -14.71 4.64 -13.02
C GLN A 372 -14.14 4.13 -11.69
N GLY A 373 -14.01 4.99 -10.68
CA GLY A 373 -13.55 4.59 -9.35
C GLY A 373 -14.39 5.19 -8.24
N LEU A 374 -14.90 4.34 -7.35
CA LEU A 374 -15.70 4.72 -6.20
C LEU A 374 -15.11 4.12 -4.91
N TYR A 375 -14.78 5.00 -3.97
CA TYR A 375 -14.15 4.64 -2.71
C TYR A 375 -15.07 5.04 -1.55
N LEU A 376 -15.56 4.04 -0.83
CA LEU A 376 -16.54 4.18 0.26
C LEU A 376 -16.10 3.47 1.54
N TYR A 377 -14.89 2.91 1.55
CA TYR A 377 -14.38 2.14 2.69
C TYR A 377 -14.31 2.96 3.98
N ASN A 378 -14.32 2.27 5.12
CA ASN A 378 -14.33 2.86 6.47
C ASN A 378 -15.46 3.89 6.66
N ASN A 379 -16.64 3.60 6.12
CA ASN A 379 -17.90 4.25 6.49
C ASN A 379 -18.73 3.26 7.32
N PRO A 380 -19.47 3.70 8.35
CA PRO A 380 -20.27 2.83 9.19
C PRO A 380 -21.57 2.39 8.48
N LEU A 381 -21.45 1.79 7.30
CA LEU A 381 -22.56 1.34 6.47
C LEU A 381 -23.33 0.22 7.19
N SER A 382 -24.59 0.45 7.54
CA SER A 382 -25.47 -0.58 8.08
C SER A 382 -26.46 -1.14 7.07
N ALA A 383 -26.73 -0.41 5.98
CA ALA A 383 -27.67 -0.83 4.95
C ALA A 383 -27.24 -0.37 3.55
N LEU A 384 -27.38 -1.29 2.60
CA LEU A 384 -27.15 -1.08 1.17
C LEU A 384 -28.45 -1.41 0.41
N LYS A 385 -28.91 -0.53 -0.46
CA LYS A 385 -30.00 -0.84 -1.41
C LYS A 385 -29.43 -1.54 -2.65
N ASP A 386 -30.19 -2.46 -3.24
CA ASP A 386 -29.81 -3.24 -4.43
C ASP A 386 -29.60 -2.38 -5.69
N CYS A 387 -30.43 -1.36 -5.86
CA CYS A 387 -30.41 -0.38 -6.95
C CYS A 387 -29.23 0.61 -6.93
N VAL A 388 -28.46 0.70 -5.85
CA VAL A 388 -27.58 1.85 -5.57
C VAL A 388 -26.47 2.06 -6.60
N PHE A 389 -25.98 0.99 -7.23
CA PHE A 389 -24.89 1.04 -8.21
C PHE A 389 -25.37 0.79 -9.66
N LYS A 390 -26.67 0.67 -9.90
CA LYS A 390 -27.26 0.20 -11.17
C LYS A 390 -26.84 1.01 -12.41
N ASP A 391 -26.58 2.30 -12.25
CA ASP A 391 -26.25 3.21 -13.35
C ASP A 391 -24.73 3.33 -13.58
N LEU A 392 -23.90 2.71 -12.73
CA LEU A 392 -22.44 2.85 -12.74
C LEU A 392 -21.75 1.90 -13.75
N VAL A 393 -22.25 1.90 -14.99
CA VAL A 393 -21.87 0.96 -16.05
C VAL A 393 -20.39 1.00 -16.45
N ASN A 394 -19.70 2.11 -16.19
CA ASN A 394 -18.26 2.29 -16.47
C ASN A 394 -17.38 2.13 -15.22
N LEU A 395 -17.92 1.69 -14.08
CA LEU A 395 -17.16 1.54 -12.86
C LEU A 395 -16.17 0.39 -13.00
N HIS A 396 -14.89 0.66 -12.75
CA HIS A 396 -13.80 -0.33 -12.80
C HIS A 396 -13.38 -0.76 -11.39
N ILE A 397 -13.43 0.17 -10.42
CA ILE A 397 -12.96 -0.06 -9.04
C ILE A 397 -14.06 0.33 -8.06
N LEU A 398 -14.43 -0.60 -7.18
CA LEU A 398 -15.34 -0.38 -6.08
C LEU A 398 -14.70 -0.83 -4.76
N MET A 399 -14.58 0.10 -3.80
CA MET A 399 -14.07 -0.20 -2.45
C MET A 399 -15.13 0.03 -1.39
N LEU A 400 -15.54 -1.05 -0.72
CA LEU A 400 -16.58 -1.09 0.32
C LEU A 400 -16.10 -1.76 1.62
N TRP A 401 -14.80 -1.82 1.89
CA TRP A 401 -14.26 -2.52 3.06
C TRP A 401 -14.35 -1.71 4.36
N ASP A 402 -14.37 -2.39 5.49
CA ASP A 402 -14.35 -1.79 6.83
C ASP A 402 -13.23 -2.45 7.64
N PHE A 403 -12.08 -1.79 7.77
CA PHE A 403 -10.95 -2.37 8.51
C PHE A 403 -11.11 -2.22 10.03
N PHE A 404 -11.81 -1.17 10.45
CA PHE A 404 -11.96 -0.82 11.85
C PHE A 404 -13.10 -1.55 12.54
N GLY A 405 -13.97 -2.23 11.79
CA GLY A 405 -15.23 -2.74 12.33
C GLY A 405 -16.10 -1.61 12.89
N LEU A 406 -16.09 -0.43 12.23
CA LEU A 406 -16.98 0.69 12.61
C LEU A 406 -18.45 0.27 12.54
N THR A 407 -18.72 -0.71 11.69
CA THR A 407 -20.00 -1.39 11.60
C THR A 407 -20.16 -2.38 12.77
N HIS A 408 -20.64 -1.88 13.93
CA HIS A 408 -21.06 -2.76 15.04
C HIS A 408 -22.25 -3.68 14.70
N LYS A 409 -22.83 -3.55 13.49
CA LYS A 409 -23.95 -4.35 12.99
C LYS A 409 -23.52 -5.04 11.69
N ARG A 410 -24.01 -6.28 11.50
CA ARG A 410 -23.81 -7.04 10.26
C ARG A 410 -24.29 -6.21 9.06
N LEU A 411 -23.39 -5.85 8.17
CA LEU A 411 -23.74 -5.30 6.88
C LEU A 411 -24.29 -6.45 6.01
N ASN A 412 -25.56 -6.35 5.62
CA ASN A 412 -26.17 -7.31 4.71
C ASN A 412 -26.09 -6.77 3.29
N PHE A 413 -25.34 -7.45 2.42
CA PHE A 413 -25.31 -7.13 1.01
C PHE A 413 -26.52 -7.76 0.30
N PRO A 414 -27.43 -6.97 -0.29
CA PRO A 414 -28.52 -7.51 -1.09
C PRO A 414 -27.98 -8.35 -2.25
N GLN A 415 -28.69 -9.40 -2.66
CA GLN A 415 -28.22 -10.29 -3.73
C GLN A 415 -27.79 -9.56 -5.02
N ASN A 416 -28.46 -8.46 -5.38
CA ASN A 416 -28.28 -7.76 -6.66
C ASN A 416 -27.58 -6.40 -6.52
N PHE A 417 -26.87 -6.14 -5.41
CA PHE A 417 -26.26 -4.81 -5.21
C PHE A 417 -25.22 -4.42 -6.27
N LEU A 418 -24.61 -5.41 -6.96
CA LEU A 418 -23.68 -5.20 -8.07
C LEU A 418 -24.39 -5.08 -9.43
N GLN A 419 -25.72 -4.96 -9.45
CA GLN A 419 -26.46 -4.77 -10.70
C GLN A 419 -25.89 -3.57 -11.47
N GLY A 420 -25.79 -3.71 -12.80
CA GLY A 420 -25.28 -2.65 -13.69
C GLY A 420 -23.75 -2.51 -13.77
N LEU A 421 -22.99 -3.17 -12.90
CA LEU A 421 -21.53 -3.04 -12.81
C LEU A 421 -20.76 -3.91 -13.83
N THR A 422 -21.14 -3.83 -15.11
CA THR A 422 -20.65 -4.72 -16.17
C THR A 422 -19.15 -4.59 -16.45
N ASN A 423 -18.56 -3.41 -16.20
CA ASN A 423 -17.13 -3.14 -16.41
C ASN A 423 -16.29 -3.23 -15.11
N LEU A 424 -16.89 -3.69 -14.02
CA LEU A 424 -16.18 -3.79 -12.74
C LEU A 424 -15.04 -4.81 -12.85
N SER A 425 -13.83 -4.34 -12.55
CA SER A 425 -12.60 -5.12 -12.64
C SER A 425 -12.04 -5.45 -11.26
N ILE A 426 -12.20 -4.55 -10.28
CA ILE A 426 -11.65 -4.72 -8.94
C ILE A 426 -12.71 -4.42 -7.88
N LEU A 427 -12.97 -5.40 -7.01
CA LEU A 427 -13.90 -5.29 -5.89
C LEU A 427 -13.20 -5.56 -4.55
N TYR A 428 -13.31 -4.60 -3.63
CA TYR A 428 -12.86 -4.75 -2.25
C TYR A 428 -14.05 -4.77 -1.28
N ILE A 429 -14.28 -5.91 -0.64
CA ILE A 429 -15.34 -6.14 0.36
C ILE A 429 -14.81 -6.83 1.63
N HIS A 430 -13.51 -6.80 1.86
CA HIS A 430 -12.88 -7.35 3.06
C HIS A 430 -13.31 -6.61 4.34
N GLY A 431 -13.22 -7.25 5.51
CA GLY A 431 -13.47 -6.59 6.80
C GLY A 431 -14.95 -6.28 7.12
N ASN A 432 -15.90 -6.65 6.26
CA ASN A 432 -17.32 -6.30 6.42
C ASN A 432 -18.12 -7.22 7.35
N HIS A 433 -17.46 -8.07 8.13
CA HIS A 433 -18.11 -9.07 9.00
C HIS A 433 -19.14 -9.95 8.27
N LEU A 434 -18.97 -10.19 6.96
CA LEU A 434 -19.90 -10.97 6.15
C LEU A 434 -19.91 -12.42 6.63
N THR A 435 -21.10 -13.01 6.76
CA THR A 435 -21.26 -14.43 7.11
C THR A 435 -21.66 -15.30 5.93
N PHE A 436 -22.17 -14.67 4.87
CA PHE A 436 -22.71 -15.33 3.68
C PHE A 436 -22.62 -14.36 2.50
N VAL A 437 -22.42 -14.92 1.29
CA VAL A 437 -22.52 -14.21 0.02
C VAL A 437 -23.50 -14.97 -0.86
N HIS A 438 -24.49 -14.27 -1.42
CA HIS A 438 -25.53 -14.91 -2.20
C HIS A 438 -24.97 -15.49 -3.51
N PRO A 439 -25.37 -16.70 -3.95
CA PRO A 439 -24.84 -17.34 -5.16
C PRO A 439 -24.87 -16.47 -6.43
N ASN A 440 -25.91 -15.64 -6.56
CA ASN A 440 -26.13 -14.79 -7.73
C ASN A 440 -25.44 -13.42 -7.64
N THR A 441 -24.66 -13.14 -6.59
CA THR A 441 -24.07 -11.81 -6.35
C THR A 441 -23.24 -11.31 -7.53
N PHE A 442 -22.49 -12.19 -8.20
CA PHE A 442 -21.57 -11.81 -9.27
C PHE A 442 -22.15 -11.93 -10.70
N ASN A 443 -23.45 -12.19 -10.84
CA ASN A 443 -24.10 -12.37 -12.16
C ASN A 443 -23.96 -11.16 -13.10
N ASN A 444 -23.77 -9.95 -12.54
CA ASN A 444 -23.69 -8.71 -13.29
C ASN A 444 -22.25 -8.16 -13.44
N THR A 445 -21.23 -8.92 -13.03
CA THR A 445 -19.82 -8.45 -13.02
C THR A 445 -18.88 -9.38 -13.79
N PRO A 446 -19.15 -9.73 -15.07
CA PRO A 446 -18.39 -10.75 -15.80
C PRO A 446 -16.94 -10.39 -16.11
N ASN A 447 -16.54 -9.12 -15.94
CA ASN A 447 -15.18 -8.63 -16.17
C ASN A 447 -14.35 -8.49 -14.87
N LEU A 448 -14.84 -9.05 -13.76
CA LEU A 448 -14.13 -8.99 -12.49
C LEU A 448 -12.81 -9.76 -12.59
N ASN A 449 -11.73 -9.06 -12.28
CA ASN A 449 -10.35 -9.54 -12.39
C ASN A 449 -9.75 -9.79 -10.99
N VAL A 450 -10.04 -8.89 -10.05
CA VAL A 450 -9.52 -8.95 -8.68
C VAL A 450 -10.67 -8.87 -7.68
N LEU A 451 -10.79 -9.88 -6.83
CA LEU A 451 -11.78 -9.96 -5.76
C LEU A 451 -11.09 -10.09 -4.41
N ILE A 452 -11.32 -9.11 -3.55
CA ILE A 452 -10.76 -9.06 -2.20
C ILE A 452 -11.88 -9.12 -1.17
N MET A 453 -12.02 -10.29 -0.53
CA MET A 453 -13.07 -10.59 0.45
C MET A 453 -12.52 -11.23 1.74
N SER A 454 -11.21 -11.12 1.99
CA SER A 454 -10.54 -11.54 3.23
C SER A 454 -11.14 -10.89 4.49
N ASN A 455 -10.76 -11.39 5.66
CA ASN A 455 -11.17 -10.84 6.96
C ASN A 455 -12.70 -10.70 7.08
N ASN A 456 -13.41 -11.79 6.77
CA ASN A 456 -14.86 -11.90 6.90
C ASN A 456 -15.19 -13.16 7.71
N LEU A 457 -16.44 -13.33 8.13
CA LEU A 457 -16.91 -14.45 8.95
C LEU A 457 -17.60 -15.53 8.11
N ILE A 458 -17.18 -15.68 6.86
CA ILE A 458 -17.75 -16.63 5.90
C ILE A 458 -17.32 -18.04 6.29
N ARG A 459 -18.30 -18.94 6.41
CA ARG A 459 -18.09 -20.35 6.78
C ARG A 459 -18.14 -21.29 5.59
N ASP A 460 -18.86 -20.91 4.56
CA ASP A 460 -19.08 -21.70 3.37
C ASP A 460 -19.29 -20.79 2.15
N ILE A 461 -18.89 -21.27 0.98
CA ILE A 461 -19.04 -20.58 -0.31
C ILE A 461 -19.83 -21.51 -1.25
N PRO A 462 -20.95 -21.04 -1.82
CA PRO A 462 -21.70 -21.80 -2.82
C PRO A 462 -20.86 -22.12 -4.06
N ASP A 463 -20.93 -23.35 -4.57
CA ASP A 463 -20.13 -23.84 -5.72
C ASP A 463 -20.29 -23.00 -6.99
N ASN A 464 -21.47 -22.41 -7.19
CA ASN A 464 -21.78 -21.59 -8.36
C ASN A 464 -21.48 -20.10 -8.17
N LEU A 465 -21.04 -19.66 -6.99
CA LEU A 465 -20.83 -18.23 -6.68
C LEU A 465 -19.91 -17.55 -7.69
N PHE A 466 -18.81 -18.22 -8.05
CA PHE A 466 -17.78 -17.67 -8.93
C PHE A 466 -17.96 -18.03 -10.41
N SER A 467 -18.94 -18.88 -10.74
CA SER A 467 -19.22 -19.30 -12.12
C SER A 467 -19.45 -18.14 -13.12
N PRO A 468 -19.99 -16.96 -12.72
CA PRO A 468 -20.15 -15.83 -13.65
C PRO A 468 -18.86 -15.01 -13.90
N ILE A 469 -17.80 -15.21 -13.11
CA ILE A 469 -16.58 -14.37 -13.09
C ILE A 469 -15.32 -15.12 -13.50
N GLN A 470 -15.39 -15.82 -14.64
CA GLN A 470 -14.33 -16.72 -15.12
C GLN A 470 -13.01 -16.01 -15.48
N LYS A 471 -13.03 -14.67 -15.66
CA LYS A 471 -11.86 -13.82 -15.93
C LYS A 471 -11.07 -13.43 -14.67
N LEU A 472 -11.44 -13.97 -13.51
CA LEU A 472 -10.80 -13.63 -12.25
C LEU A 472 -9.35 -14.13 -12.23
N LYS A 473 -8.39 -13.23 -12.04
CA LYS A 473 -6.96 -13.56 -11.94
C LYS A 473 -6.46 -13.58 -10.50
N SER A 474 -7.10 -12.85 -9.59
CA SER A 474 -6.65 -12.76 -8.20
C SER A 474 -7.82 -12.84 -7.23
N LEU A 475 -7.74 -13.83 -6.33
CA LEU A 475 -8.75 -14.10 -5.32
C LEU A 475 -8.15 -14.11 -3.92
N TYR A 476 -8.69 -13.26 -3.05
CA TYR A 476 -8.24 -13.10 -1.67
C TYR A 476 -9.37 -13.42 -0.70
N ILE A 477 -9.24 -14.54 0.01
CA ILE A 477 -10.20 -15.08 1.00
C ILE A 477 -9.44 -15.54 2.26
N SER A 478 -8.42 -14.81 2.65
CA SER A 478 -7.66 -15.07 3.88
C SER A 478 -8.45 -14.61 5.11
N MET A 479 -8.16 -15.16 6.29
CA MET A 479 -8.81 -14.78 7.55
C MET A 479 -10.34 -14.91 7.46
N THR A 480 -10.80 -16.06 6.95
CA THR A 480 -12.22 -16.46 7.05
C THR A 480 -12.33 -17.73 7.89
N THR A 481 -13.50 -18.36 7.91
CA THR A 481 -13.74 -19.58 8.68
C THR A 481 -13.98 -20.79 7.79
N LEU A 482 -13.45 -20.76 6.56
CA LEU A 482 -13.59 -21.82 5.57
C LEU A 482 -12.74 -23.05 5.91
N SER A 483 -13.32 -24.22 5.72
CA SER A 483 -12.69 -25.52 5.98
C SER A 483 -12.35 -26.31 4.71
N SER A 484 -12.93 -25.96 3.56
CA SER A 484 -12.71 -26.65 2.28
C SER A 484 -12.64 -25.69 1.08
N LEU A 485 -11.82 -26.05 0.08
CA LEU A 485 -11.67 -25.33 -1.20
C LEU A 485 -12.56 -25.89 -2.31
N ASP A 486 -13.48 -26.81 -1.98
CA ASP A 486 -14.26 -27.56 -2.97
C ASP A 486 -15.16 -26.69 -3.87
N PHE A 487 -15.53 -25.51 -3.39
CA PHE A 487 -16.23 -24.49 -4.18
C PHE A 487 -15.50 -24.09 -5.47
N LEU A 488 -14.19 -24.39 -5.59
CA LEU A 488 -13.38 -24.12 -6.79
C LEU A 488 -13.52 -25.19 -7.87
N LEU A 489 -14.03 -26.38 -7.56
CA LEU A 489 -14.12 -27.51 -8.51
C LEU A 489 -15.00 -27.18 -9.72
N HIS A 490 -16.09 -26.45 -9.48
CA HIS A 490 -17.10 -26.13 -10.50
C HIS A 490 -17.14 -24.63 -10.82
N ALA A 491 -16.22 -23.84 -10.26
CA ALA A 491 -16.16 -22.40 -10.47
C ALA A 491 -15.63 -22.00 -11.86
N ASN A 492 -14.90 -22.90 -12.55
CA ASN A 492 -14.29 -22.67 -13.87
C ASN A 492 -13.37 -21.43 -13.92
N LEU A 493 -12.51 -21.27 -12.90
CA LEU A 493 -11.57 -20.14 -12.78
C LEU A 493 -10.24 -20.44 -13.49
N THR A 494 -10.29 -20.65 -14.81
CA THR A 494 -9.11 -21.08 -15.60
C THR A 494 -8.03 -20.01 -15.72
N GLU A 495 -8.37 -18.73 -15.52
CA GLU A 495 -7.42 -17.60 -15.56
C GLU A 495 -6.86 -17.21 -14.17
N LEU A 496 -7.20 -17.94 -13.11
CA LEU A 496 -6.78 -17.58 -11.75
C LEU A 496 -5.27 -17.79 -11.57
N GLU A 497 -4.53 -16.69 -11.44
CA GLU A 497 -3.07 -16.67 -11.30
C GLU A 497 -2.63 -16.64 -9.83
N LEU A 498 -3.45 -16.03 -8.95
CA LEU A 498 -3.13 -15.79 -7.54
C LEU A 498 -4.31 -16.15 -6.64
N LEU A 499 -4.04 -17.02 -5.65
CA LEU A 499 -4.99 -17.41 -4.62
C LEU A 499 -4.38 -17.19 -3.21
N GLN A 500 -5.02 -16.32 -2.41
CA GLN A 500 -4.68 -16.13 -1.01
C GLN A 500 -5.81 -16.64 -0.10
N VAL A 501 -5.49 -17.66 0.69
CA VAL A 501 -6.43 -18.40 1.54
C VAL A 501 -5.81 -18.70 2.91
N GLY A 502 -4.86 -17.86 3.34
CA GLY A 502 -4.21 -17.99 4.65
C GLY A 502 -5.16 -17.72 5.82
N TYR A 503 -4.81 -18.22 7.01
CA TYR A 503 -5.53 -18.04 8.27
C TYR A 503 -7.00 -18.49 8.18
N ASN A 504 -7.24 -19.64 7.57
CA ASN A 504 -8.52 -20.34 7.53
C ASN A 504 -8.42 -21.66 8.35
N THR A 505 -9.33 -22.61 8.12
CA THR A 505 -9.33 -23.92 8.78
C THR A 505 -9.13 -25.08 7.80
N PHE A 506 -8.45 -24.84 6.66
CA PHE A 506 -8.16 -25.89 5.70
C PHE A 506 -7.24 -26.95 6.31
N SER A 507 -7.70 -28.21 6.30
CA SER A 507 -6.95 -29.35 6.85
C SER A 507 -6.31 -30.22 5.76
N VAL A 508 -7.01 -30.43 4.65
CA VAL A 508 -6.59 -31.30 3.53
C VAL A 508 -6.76 -30.58 2.21
N ILE A 509 -5.73 -30.59 1.35
CA ILE A 509 -5.76 -30.01 0.01
C ILE A 509 -5.81 -31.13 -1.03
N ARG A 510 -6.93 -31.21 -1.75
CA ARG A 510 -7.21 -32.29 -2.70
C ARG A 510 -6.69 -31.96 -4.09
N GLU A 511 -6.16 -32.98 -4.76
CA GLU A 511 -5.66 -32.88 -6.14
C GLU A 511 -6.67 -32.27 -7.13
N PRO A 512 -7.96 -32.68 -7.17
CA PRO A 512 -8.90 -32.15 -8.15
C PRO A 512 -9.10 -30.63 -8.06
N VAL A 513 -8.99 -30.06 -6.86
CA VAL A 513 -9.10 -28.60 -6.63
C VAL A 513 -7.95 -27.85 -7.27
N MET A 514 -6.73 -28.40 -7.22
CA MET A 514 -5.56 -27.75 -7.79
C MET A 514 -5.51 -27.94 -9.31
N LEU A 515 -5.97 -29.09 -9.82
CA LEU A 515 -6.11 -29.34 -11.25
C LEU A 515 -7.17 -28.44 -11.91
N SER A 516 -8.19 -27.99 -11.17
CA SER A 516 -9.19 -27.05 -11.67
C SER A 516 -8.67 -25.60 -11.80
N LEU A 517 -7.44 -25.31 -11.37
CA LEU A 517 -6.80 -23.99 -11.43
C LEU A 517 -5.53 -24.00 -12.31
N PRO A 518 -5.66 -24.20 -13.63
CA PRO A 518 -4.53 -24.39 -14.52
C PRO A 518 -3.64 -23.16 -14.72
N ALA A 519 -4.06 -21.94 -14.39
CA ALA A 519 -3.21 -20.75 -14.48
C ALA A 519 -2.51 -20.37 -13.16
N LEU A 520 -2.71 -21.14 -12.08
CA LEU A 520 -2.28 -20.72 -10.75
C LEU A 520 -0.75 -20.68 -10.65
N THR A 521 -0.22 -19.50 -10.34
CA THR A 521 1.22 -19.25 -10.17
C THR A 521 1.61 -18.97 -8.72
N TYR A 522 0.67 -18.49 -7.91
CA TYR A 522 0.91 -18.13 -6.52
C TYR A 522 -0.23 -18.62 -5.61
N LEU A 523 0.15 -19.32 -4.54
CA LEU A 523 -0.76 -19.83 -3.52
C LEU A 523 -0.24 -19.49 -2.12
N ASP A 524 -0.98 -18.70 -1.35
CA ASP A 524 -0.73 -18.47 0.07
C ASP A 524 -1.75 -19.21 0.93
N MET A 525 -1.26 -20.11 1.78
CA MET A 525 -2.06 -20.89 2.72
C MET A 525 -1.53 -20.82 4.16
N ASN A 526 -0.73 -19.81 4.50
CA ASN A 526 -0.13 -19.70 5.83
C ASN A 526 -1.21 -19.65 6.93
N GLY A 527 -0.95 -20.22 8.11
CA GLY A 527 -1.88 -20.16 9.24
C GLY A 527 -3.11 -21.06 9.14
N ASN A 528 -3.12 -22.05 8.24
CA ASN A 528 -4.15 -23.09 8.16
C ASN A 528 -3.85 -24.29 9.09
N THR A 529 -4.85 -25.16 9.27
CA THR A 529 -4.79 -26.28 10.21
C THR A 529 -4.49 -27.62 9.54
N PHE A 530 -3.33 -27.72 8.89
CA PHE A 530 -2.98 -28.88 8.06
C PHE A 530 -2.88 -30.20 8.83
N THR A 531 -3.37 -31.26 8.19
CA THR A 531 -3.18 -32.65 8.64
C THR A 531 -1.88 -33.24 8.07
N CYS A 532 -1.09 -33.89 8.91
CA CYS A 532 0.18 -34.51 8.58
C CYS A 532 0.07 -36.04 8.52
N ASN A 533 -0.77 -36.55 7.61
CA ASN A 533 -0.94 -37.97 7.27
C ASN A 533 -0.97 -38.14 5.74
N CYS A 534 -1.35 -39.32 5.22
CA CYS A 534 -1.43 -39.55 3.77
C CYS A 534 -2.44 -38.66 3.01
N ASP A 535 -3.40 -38.03 3.68
CA ASP A 535 -4.44 -37.22 3.02
C ASP A 535 -3.84 -35.98 2.32
N ASN A 536 -2.73 -35.45 2.84
CA ASN A 536 -1.99 -34.34 2.22
C ASN A 536 -0.77 -34.81 1.40
N ALA A 537 -0.55 -36.12 1.22
CA ALA A 537 0.62 -36.64 0.53
C ALA A 537 0.83 -36.02 -0.86
N TRP A 538 -0.25 -35.90 -1.63
CA TRP A 538 -0.23 -35.26 -2.95
C TRP A 538 0.17 -33.78 -2.87
N PHE A 539 -0.44 -33.01 -1.96
CA PHE A 539 -0.17 -31.57 -1.84
C PHE A 539 1.30 -31.28 -1.54
N LEU A 540 1.94 -32.12 -0.72
CA LEU A 540 3.35 -31.98 -0.36
C LEU A 540 4.28 -32.31 -1.51
N GLN A 541 3.95 -33.35 -2.28
CA GLN A 541 4.66 -33.65 -3.52
C GLN A 541 4.53 -32.49 -4.49
N CYS A 542 3.32 -31.93 -4.65
CA CYS A 542 3.10 -30.74 -5.46
C CYS A 542 3.95 -29.56 -4.98
N VAL A 543 3.96 -29.24 -3.68
CA VAL A 543 4.76 -28.14 -3.11
C VAL A 543 6.25 -28.31 -3.38
N ASN A 544 6.78 -29.53 -3.28
CA ASN A 544 8.21 -29.82 -3.47
C ASN A 544 8.62 -29.96 -4.96
N ALA A 545 7.72 -30.41 -5.82
CA ALA A 545 8.02 -30.75 -7.22
C ALA A 545 7.51 -29.73 -8.25
N SER A 546 6.54 -28.88 -7.90
CA SER A 546 5.95 -27.92 -8.84
C SER A 546 6.89 -26.73 -9.09
N GLU A 547 7.35 -26.60 -10.34
CA GLU A 547 8.01 -25.36 -10.83
C GLU A 547 7.01 -24.27 -11.24
N LYS A 548 5.72 -24.62 -11.36
CA LYS A 548 4.66 -23.77 -11.91
C LYS A 548 3.99 -22.88 -10.87
N THR A 549 3.53 -23.47 -9.77
CA THR A 549 2.84 -22.78 -8.69
C THR A 549 3.77 -22.62 -7.49
N GLN A 550 4.06 -21.37 -7.12
CA GLN A 550 4.77 -21.05 -5.89
C GLN A 550 3.82 -21.10 -4.69
N VAL A 551 4.07 -22.03 -3.77
CA VAL A 551 3.36 -22.09 -2.49
C VAL A 551 4.14 -21.25 -1.47
N PHE A 552 3.53 -20.14 -1.09
CA PHE A 552 4.16 -19.14 -0.24
C PHE A 552 4.41 -19.66 1.17
N ASP A 553 5.65 -19.50 1.63
CA ASP A 553 6.11 -19.83 2.99
C ASP A 553 5.87 -21.29 3.43
N ALA A 554 5.77 -22.23 2.47
CA ALA A 554 5.40 -23.62 2.74
C ALA A 554 6.31 -24.34 3.77
N TYR A 555 7.60 -23.98 3.83
CA TYR A 555 8.56 -24.52 4.80
C TYR A 555 8.22 -24.18 6.27
N ASN A 556 7.42 -23.12 6.48
CA ASN A 556 6.99 -22.71 7.79
C ASN A 556 5.62 -23.28 8.19
N PHE A 557 4.90 -23.96 7.28
CA PHE A 557 3.62 -24.58 7.61
C PHE A 557 3.78 -25.62 8.70
N GLU A 558 2.79 -25.72 9.59
CA GLU A 558 2.83 -26.57 10.77
C GLU A 558 1.68 -27.57 10.78
N CYS A 559 1.95 -28.77 11.28
CA CYS A 559 0.94 -29.78 11.53
C CYS A 559 0.00 -29.33 12.65
N SER A 560 -1.30 -29.50 12.43
CA SER A 560 -2.33 -29.37 13.47
C SER A 560 -2.84 -30.72 13.95
N TYR A 561 -2.83 -31.73 13.08
CA TYR A 561 -3.20 -33.11 13.36
C TYR A 561 -2.21 -34.06 12.65
N PRO A 562 -1.92 -35.27 13.17
CA PRO A 562 -2.35 -35.82 14.46
C PRO A 562 -1.68 -35.13 15.67
N PRO A 563 -2.24 -35.25 16.89
CA PRO A 563 -1.76 -34.50 18.07
C PRO A 563 -0.27 -34.70 18.40
N ASN A 564 0.29 -35.88 18.13
CA ASN A 564 1.70 -36.21 18.32
C ASN A 564 2.65 -35.47 17.35
N LEU A 565 2.13 -34.94 16.23
CA LEU A 565 2.89 -34.18 15.26
C LEU A 565 2.58 -32.67 15.32
N LYS A 566 1.65 -32.24 16.18
CA LYS A 566 1.22 -30.84 16.29
C LYS A 566 2.42 -29.88 16.48
N GLY A 567 2.46 -28.80 15.70
CA GLY A 567 3.52 -27.79 15.71
C GLY A 567 4.81 -28.19 14.97
N ARG A 568 4.91 -29.43 14.46
CA ARG A 568 6.04 -29.81 13.59
C ARG A 568 5.88 -29.22 12.20
N LYS A 569 6.99 -28.91 11.54
CA LYS A 569 7.00 -28.37 10.18
C LYS A 569 6.51 -29.40 9.16
N LEU A 570 5.49 -29.04 8.40
CA LEU A 570 4.77 -29.87 7.44
C LEU A 570 5.70 -30.53 6.40
N LEU A 571 6.74 -29.83 5.95
CA LEU A 571 7.74 -30.32 4.99
C LEU A 571 8.95 -31.01 5.63
N SER A 572 8.91 -31.37 6.91
CA SER A 572 10.06 -32.07 7.54
C SER A 572 10.15 -33.53 7.10
N ASP A 573 11.36 -33.97 6.75
CA ASP A 573 11.68 -35.31 6.20
C ASP A 573 11.22 -36.50 7.06
N LYS A 574 10.85 -36.24 8.33
CA LYS A 574 10.51 -37.26 9.33
C LYS A 574 9.00 -37.50 9.51
N ILE A 575 8.13 -36.68 8.93
CA ILE A 575 6.68 -36.77 9.16
C ILE A 575 6.05 -37.95 8.40
N TYR A 576 6.45 -38.20 7.16
CA TYR A 576 5.85 -39.22 6.30
C TYR A 576 6.61 -40.56 6.33
N GLN A 577 7.51 -40.73 7.29
CA GLN A 577 8.21 -42.00 7.50
C GLN A 577 7.43 -42.98 8.38
N TYR A 578 6.37 -42.53 9.06
CA TYR A 578 5.67 -43.35 10.04
C TYR A 578 4.17 -43.06 10.06
N ASP A 579 3.43 -43.78 9.22
CA ASP A 579 2.07 -44.18 9.55
C ASP A 579 2.01 -45.72 9.47
N GLY A 580 1.68 -46.37 10.58
CA GLY A 580 1.44 -47.83 10.63
C GLY A 580 2.57 -48.77 10.17
N GLY A 581 3.83 -48.34 10.15
CA GLY A 581 4.96 -49.22 9.82
C GLY A 581 5.19 -49.49 8.33
N LYS A 582 4.77 -48.60 7.42
CA LYS A 582 5.21 -48.64 6.01
C LYS A 582 5.66 -47.26 5.52
N ARG A 583 6.79 -47.24 4.80
CA ARG A 583 7.42 -46.04 4.18
C ARG A 583 6.46 -45.33 3.22
N LEU A 584 6.77 -44.06 2.91
CA LEU A 584 6.24 -43.19 1.84
C LEU A 584 5.78 -43.89 0.55
N THR A 585 6.33 -45.06 0.21
CA THR A 585 5.86 -45.95 -0.86
C THR A 585 4.38 -46.37 -0.73
N VAL A 586 3.75 -46.30 0.45
CA VAL A 586 2.35 -46.77 0.66
C VAL A 586 1.27 -45.70 0.46
N CYS A 587 1.55 -44.41 0.67
CA CYS A 587 0.54 -43.39 0.33
C CYS A 587 0.27 -43.34 -1.20
N MET A 588 1.20 -43.80 -2.04
CA MET A 588 1.03 -43.87 -3.51
C MET A 588 0.23 -45.11 -4.00
N ILE A 589 0.10 -46.18 -3.21
CA ILE A 589 -0.55 -47.43 -3.68
C ILE A 589 -2.07 -47.28 -3.81
N PHE A 590 -2.69 -46.30 -3.12
CA PHE A 590 -4.13 -46.10 -3.14
C PHE A 590 -4.64 -45.18 -4.27
N TYR A 591 -3.77 -44.50 -5.02
CA TYR A 591 -4.18 -43.64 -6.15
C TYR A 591 -3.96 -44.27 -7.53
N THR A 592 -3.10 -45.30 -7.64
CA THR A 592 -2.85 -45.99 -8.92
C THR A 592 -3.77 -47.18 -9.18
N SER A 593 -4.67 -47.53 -8.26
CA SER A 593 -5.52 -48.73 -8.37
C SER A 593 -6.77 -48.57 -9.24
N PHE A 594 -6.97 -47.42 -9.90
CA PHE A 594 -8.12 -47.17 -10.80
C PHE A 594 -7.78 -46.90 -12.27
N LEU A 595 -6.55 -47.20 -12.69
CA LEU A 595 -6.13 -47.10 -14.10
C LEU A 595 -5.43 -48.38 -14.55
N LEU A 596 -6.18 -49.47 -14.68
CA LEU A 596 -5.84 -50.56 -15.60
C LEU A 596 -7.15 -51.19 -16.11
N ASP A 597 -7.48 -50.86 -17.36
CA ASP A 597 -8.54 -51.49 -18.15
C ASP A 597 -8.24 -52.98 -18.41
N PRO A 598 -9.26 -53.81 -18.71
CA PRO A 598 -9.20 -55.26 -18.60
C PRO A 598 -8.85 -55.93 -19.95
N LEU A 599 -7.58 -56.19 -20.22
CA LEU A 599 -7.20 -57.06 -21.34
C LEU A 599 -5.89 -57.76 -21.02
N THR A 600 -5.97 -58.98 -20.49
CA THR A 600 -5.54 -60.21 -21.15
C THR A 600 -5.64 -61.36 -20.17
N ALA A 601 -6.24 -62.44 -20.65
CA ALA A 601 -6.31 -63.75 -20.01
C ALA A 601 -4.94 -64.21 -19.49
N TRP A 602 -4.96 -65.03 -18.43
CA TRP A 602 -4.38 -66.38 -18.39
C TRP A 602 -5.00 -67.13 -17.18
N GLU A 603 -5.26 -68.41 -17.41
CA GLU A 603 -6.03 -69.35 -16.59
C GLU A 603 -5.38 -69.76 -15.26
N PRO A 604 -6.13 -70.41 -14.34
CA PRO A 604 -5.75 -70.59 -12.95
C PRO A 604 -5.04 -71.93 -12.71
N SER A 605 -4.06 -71.95 -11.80
CA SER A 605 -3.62 -73.19 -11.16
C SER A 605 -3.36 -72.99 -9.67
N GLU A 606 -4.27 -73.59 -8.91
CA GLU A 606 -4.06 -74.36 -7.68
C GLU A 606 -3.57 -73.67 -6.39
N TYR A 607 -4.53 -73.63 -5.46
CA TYR A 607 -4.39 -73.82 -4.02
C TYR A 607 -3.19 -74.67 -3.60
N ILE A 608 -2.55 -74.30 -2.47
CA ILE A 608 -2.32 -75.17 -1.30
C ILE A 608 -1.93 -74.29 -0.09
N PHE A 609 -2.62 -74.54 1.02
CA PHE A 609 -2.34 -74.05 2.38
C PHE A 609 -1.02 -74.62 2.91
N PHE A 610 -0.28 -73.82 3.68
CA PHE A 610 0.05 -74.11 5.09
C PHE A 610 0.51 -72.82 5.80
#